data_AF-A0A5K1IBZ4-F1
#
_entry.id   AF-A0A5K1IBZ4-F1
#
_cell.length_a   1.000
_cell.length_b   1.000
_cell.length_c   1.000
_cell.angle_alpha   90.00
_cell.angle_beta   90.00
_cell.angle_gamma   90.00
#
_symmetry.space_group_name_H-M   'P 1'
#
loop_
_entity.id
_entity.type
_entity.pdbx_description
1 polymer ?
#
loop_
_entity_poly.entity_id
_entity_poly.type
_entity_poly.pdbx_seq_one_letter_code
_entity_poly.pdbx_strand_id
1 'polypeptide(L)'
;MSLYLEPRRFAMALLVSAWRVYCQSHHGAALPGTVIEAVPCEGCSGWWPAFRNPWGVLVILTGEKPAATPEAAREQLRSRLEAAHQAGAIRLPGVMEGAA
;
A
#
# COMPACT_ATOMS: atom_id res chain seq x y z
N MET A 1 1.69 -16.70 17.43
CA MET A 1 1.75 -16.00 16.12
C MET A 1 2.77 -14.88 16.23
N SER A 2 3.70 -14.78 15.29
CA SER A 2 4.82 -13.84 15.36
C SER A 2 4.31 -12.40 15.22
N LEU A 3 4.60 -11.52 16.19
CA LEU A 3 4.24 -10.08 16.23
C LEU A 3 4.71 -9.28 14.99
N TYR A 4 5.50 -9.91 14.13
CA TYR A 4 6.07 -9.31 12.92
C TYR A 4 5.13 -9.29 11.71
N LEU A 5 3.99 -10.01 11.76
CA LEU A 5 3.04 -10.11 10.63
C LEU A 5 1.73 -9.34 10.86
N GLU A 6 1.60 -8.63 11.98
CA GLU A 6 0.38 -7.88 12.27
C GLU A 6 0.17 -6.73 11.27
N PRO A 7 -1.08 -6.49 10.82
CA PRO A 7 -1.38 -5.37 9.94
C PRO A 7 -1.00 -4.03 10.57
N ARG A 8 -0.29 -3.19 9.82
CA ARG A 8 0.16 -1.88 10.26
C ARG A 8 -0.71 -0.81 9.62
N ARG A 9 -1.31 0.05 10.43
CA ARG A 9 -2.18 1.14 9.96
C ARG A 9 -1.42 2.45 9.93
N PHE A 10 -1.46 3.15 8.81
CA PHE A 10 -0.89 4.49 8.65
C PHE A 10 -1.91 5.45 8.09
N ALA A 11 -1.74 6.74 8.36
CA ALA A 11 -2.44 7.78 7.62
C ALA A 11 -1.95 7.77 6.17
N MET A 12 -2.87 7.96 5.23
CA MET A 12 -2.58 8.01 3.80
C MET A 12 -1.59 9.14 3.44
N ALA A 13 -1.56 10.23 4.21
CA ALA A 13 -0.56 11.29 4.08
C ALA A 13 0.88 10.79 4.28
N LEU A 14 1.06 9.69 5.02
CA LEU A 14 2.35 9.05 5.26
C LEU A 14 2.68 7.96 4.24
N LEU A 15 1.94 7.84 3.13
CA LEU A 15 2.14 6.81 2.11
C LEU A 15 3.61 6.66 1.70
N VAL A 16 4.31 7.75 1.39
CA VAL A 16 5.72 7.69 0.95
C VAL A 16 6.62 7.17 2.07
N SER A 17 6.40 7.61 3.30
CA SER A 17 7.16 7.15 4.46
C SER A 17 6.89 5.67 4.76
N ALA A 18 5.62 5.26 4.74
CA ALA A 18 5.21 3.87 4.88
C ALA A 18 5.81 3.02 3.75
N TRP A 19 5.76 3.47 2.51
CA TRP A 19 6.38 2.77 1.39
C TRP A 19 7.88 2.60 1.60
N ARG A 20 8.61 3.68 1.91
CA ARG A 20 10.06 3.65 2.11
C ARG A 20 10.47 2.77 3.30
N VAL A 21 9.79 2.88 4.44
CA VAL A 21 10.09 2.09 5.65
C VAL A 21 9.83 0.61 5.42
N TYR A 22 8.79 0.25 4.65
CA TYR A 22 8.44 -1.14 4.42
C TYR A 22 9.08 -1.73 3.15
N CYS A 23 9.74 -0.91 2.34
CA CYS A 23 10.58 -1.31 1.20
C CYS A 23 12.09 -1.06 1.41
N GLN A 24 12.52 -0.77 2.65
CA GLN A 24 13.76 -0.05 3.00
C GLN A 24 15.09 -0.71 2.57
N SER A 25 15.10 -1.97 2.14
CA SER A 25 16.34 -2.70 1.80
C SER A 25 16.82 -2.53 0.35
N HIS A 26 16.06 -1.82 -0.48
CA HIS A 26 16.39 -1.68 -1.90
C HIS A 26 16.69 -0.23 -2.20
N HIS A 27 17.97 0.09 -2.37
CA HIS A 27 18.54 1.42 -2.65
C HIS A 27 17.86 2.15 -3.84
N GLY A 28 16.66 2.67 -3.60
CA GLY A 28 15.83 3.34 -4.59
C GLY A 28 15.04 2.41 -5.53
N ALA A 29 14.85 1.13 -5.24
CA ALA A 29 13.91 0.27 -5.98
C ALA A 29 12.85 -0.24 -5.01
N ALA A 30 11.57 -0.27 -5.37
CA ALA A 30 10.57 -0.92 -4.51
C ALA A 30 10.84 -2.43 -4.43
N LEU A 31 10.45 -3.04 -3.30
CA LEU A 31 10.60 -4.48 -3.12
C LEU A 31 9.81 -5.24 -4.20
N PRO A 32 10.46 -6.07 -5.04
CA PRO A 32 9.77 -6.92 -6.00
C PRO A 32 8.81 -7.87 -5.28
N GLY A 33 7.55 -7.94 -5.73
CA GLY A 33 6.51 -8.76 -5.10
C GLY A 33 5.65 -8.04 -4.05
N THR A 34 5.79 -6.72 -3.91
CA THR A 34 4.80 -5.92 -3.17
C THR A 34 3.48 -5.89 -3.97
N VAL A 35 2.37 -6.31 -3.34
CA VAL A 35 1.06 -6.37 -3.98
C VAL A 35 0.12 -5.31 -3.40
N ILE A 36 -0.72 -4.73 -4.26
CA ILE A 36 -1.78 -3.80 -3.85
C ILE A 36 -3.00 -4.63 -3.43
N GLU A 37 -3.54 -4.31 -2.27
CA GLU A 37 -4.70 -4.94 -1.67
C GLU A 37 -5.74 -3.89 -1.23
N ALA A 38 -6.90 -4.39 -0.81
CA ALA A 38 -7.92 -3.61 -0.15
C ALA A 38 -8.41 -4.38 1.07
N VAL A 39 -8.56 -3.69 2.19
CA VAL A 39 -8.96 -4.28 3.47
C VAL A 39 -10.28 -3.64 3.90
N PRO A 40 -11.29 -4.42 4.32
CA PRO A 40 -12.54 -3.82 4.79
C PRO A 40 -12.31 -2.93 6.01
N CYS A 41 -13.05 -1.82 6.08
CA CYS A 41 -13.03 -0.94 7.25
C CYS A 41 -13.65 -1.64 8.46
N GLU A 42 -12.91 -1.69 9.56
CA GLU A 42 -13.46 -2.12 10.85
C GLU A 42 -14.28 -0.99 11.46
N GLY A 43 -15.57 -1.23 11.70
CA GLY A 43 -16.48 -0.25 12.32
C GLY A 43 -17.05 0.80 11.36
N CYS A 44 -16.82 0.67 10.04
CA CYS A 44 -17.46 1.52 9.05
C CYS A 44 -17.70 0.80 7.70
N SER A 45 -18.63 1.32 6.88
CA SER A 45 -18.84 0.78 5.54
C SER A 45 -17.76 1.29 4.58
N GLY A 46 -16.96 0.39 4.00
CA GLY A 46 -16.00 0.71 2.94
C GLY A 46 -14.71 -0.09 3.03
N TRP A 47 -13.75 0.30 2.20
CA TRP A 47 -12.47 -0.39 2.00
C TRP A 47 -11.30 0.58 2.15
N TRP A 48 -10.31 0.17 2.94
CA TRP A 48 -9.03 0.86 3.04
C TRP A 48 -8.05 0.31 2.01
N PRO A 49 -7.35 1.18 1.26
CA PRO A 49 -6.21 0.78 0.47
C PRO A 49 -5.13 0.14 1.33
N ALA A 50 -4.50 -0.91 0.85
CA ALA A 50 -3.39 -1.54 1.52
C ALA A 50 -2.34 -2.03 0.52
N PHE A 51 -1.11 -2.23 0.99
CA PHE A 51 -0.15 -3.04 0.25
C PHE A 51 0.43 -4.10 1.16
N ARG A 52 0.72 -5.27 0.59
CA ARG A 52 1.39 -6.35 1.27
C ARG A 52 2.79 -6.48 0.70
N ASN A 53 3.80 -6.42 1.55
CA ASN A 53 5.18 -6.65 1.10
C ASN A 53 5.46 -8.17 0.93
N PRO A 54 6.57 -8.55 0.28
CA PRO A 54 6.94 -9.95 0.07
C PRO A 54 7.12 -10.79 1.34
N TRP A 55 7.29 -10.14 2.50
CA TRP A 55 7.40 -10.81 3.79
C TRP A 55 6.03 -11.07 4.44
N GLY A 56 4.93 -10.73 3.76
CA GLY A 56 3.57 -10.95 4.24
C GLY A 56 3.05 -9.87 5.17
N VAL A 57 3.78 -8.77 5.38
CA VAL A 57 3.32 -7.67 6.23
C VAL A 57 2.32 -6.82 5.46
N LEU A 58 1.13 -6.68 6.02
CA LEU A 58 0.06 -5.87 5.47
C LEU A 58 0.14 -4.44 6.01
N VAL A 59 0.22 -3.46 5.11
CA VAL A 59 0.22 -2.03 5.44
C VAL A 59 -1.07 -1.42 4.94
N ILE A 60 -1.94 -1.03 5.87
CA ILE A 60 -3.25 -0.44 5.62
C ILE A 60 -3.12 1.08 5.69
N LEU A 61 -3.62 1.77 4.67
CA LEU A 61 -3.62 3.22 4.58
C LEU A 61 -5.02 3.77 4.83
N THR A 62 -5.15 4.45 5.95
CA THR A 62 -6.39 5.06 6.43
C THR A 62 -6.43 6.54 6.09
N GLY A 63 -7.62 7.09 5.88
CA GLY A 63 -7.82 8.51 5.55
C GLY A 63 -9.13 9.01 6.16
N GLU A 64 -9.61 10.16 5.68
CA GLU A 64 -10.88 10.73 6.16
C GLU A 64 -12.08 9.83 5.86
N LYS A 65 -12.07 9.14 4.71
CA LYS A 65 -13.15 8.24 4.29
C LYS A 65 -12.60 7.02 3.57
N PRO A 66 -13.13 5.81 3.86
CA PRO A 66 -12.80 4.62 3.10
C PRO A 66 -13.40 4.67 1.69
N ALA A 67 -12.85 3.88 0.76
CA ALA A 67 -13.41 3.73 -0.56
C ALA A 67 -14.71 2.91 -0.53
N ALA A 68 -15.60 3.14 -1.50
CA ALA A 68 -16.87 2.42 -1.58
C ALA A 68 -16.70 0.94 -1.98
N THR A 69 -15.71 0.64 -2.81
CA THR A 69 -15.43 -0.71 -3.33
C THR A 69 -13.96 -1.09 -3.12
N PRO A 70 -13.64 -2.40 -3.08
CA PRO A 70 -12.25 -2.83 -2.97
C PRO A 70 -11.42 -2.38 -4.18
N GLU A 71 -12.00 -2.35 -5.39
CA GLU A 71 -11.34 -1.87 -6.61
C GLU A 71 -10.99 -0.39 -6.50
N ALA A 72 -11.92 0.43 -5.98
CA ALA A 72 -11.67 1.86 -5.78
C ALA A 72 -10.56 2.11 -4.76
N ALA A 73 -10.47 1.29 -3.69
CA ALA A 73 -9.36 1.35 -2.74
C ALA A 73 -8.02 1.02 -3.43
N ARG A 74 -7.96 -0.07 -4.20
CA ARG A 74 -6.74 -0.46 -4.91
C ARG A 74 -6.31 0.61 -5.92
N GLU A 75 -7.26 1.15 -6.68
CA GLU A 75 -7.00 2.20 -7.66
C GLU A 75 -6.52 3.51 -7.01
N GLN A 76 -7.13 3.90 -5.90
CA GLN A 76 -6.68 5.05 -5.11
C GLN A 76 -5.22 4.89 -4.67
N LEU A 77 -4.83 3.68 -4.24
CA LEU A 77 -3.45 3.40 -3.87
C LEU A 77 -2.51 3.42 -5.07
N ARG A 78 -2.90 2.75 -6.16
CA ARG A 78 -2.15 2.72 -7.42
C ARG A 78 -1.86 4.13 -7.92
N SER A 79 -2.90 4.95 -8.09
CA SER A 79 -2.79 6.33 -8.55
C SER A 79 -1.85 7.18 -7.67
N ARG A 80 -1.93 7.03 -6.34
CA ARG A 80 -1.04 7.77 -5.42
C ARG A 80 0.41 7.27 -5.47
N LEU A 81 0.62 5.97 -5.60
CA LEU A 81 1.94 5.38 -5.79
C LEU A 81 2.57 5.84 -7.12
N GLU A 82 1.78 5.86 -8.19
CA GLU A 82 2.20 6.36 -9.50
C GLU A 82 2.54 7.86 -9.46
N ALA A 83 1.70 8.68 -8.81
CA ALA A 83 1.99 10.09 -8.62
C ALA A 83 3.27 10.31 -7.80
N ALA A 84 3.46 9.55 -6.71
CA ALA A 84 4.68 9.59 -5.91
C ALA A 84 5.91 9.10 -6.70
N HIS A 85 5.72 8.17 -7.63
CA HIS A 85 6.77 7.70 -8.53
C HIS A 85 7.17 8.76 -9.56
N GLN A 86 6.19 9.36 -10.23
CA GLN A 86 6.39 10.45 -11.19
C GLN A 86 7.05 11.67 -10.55
N ALA A 87 6.71 11.96 -9.28
CA ALA A 87 7.35 13.01 -8.49
C ALA A 87 8.77 12.65 -8.00
N GLY A 88 9.27 11.44 -8.27
CA GLY A 88 10.57 10.96 -7.81
C GLY A 88 10.65 10.67 -6.31
N ALA A 89 9.52 10.69 -5.59
CA ALA A 89 9.49 10.40 -4.16
C ALA A 89 9.68 8.91 -3.86
N ILE A 90 9.24 8.02 -4.75
CA ILE A 90 9.47 6.58 -4.67
C ILE A 90 9.84 6.02 -6.05
N ARG A 91 10.35 4.79 -6.11
CA ARG A 91 10.39 4.02 -7.36
C ARG A 91 9.50 2.82 -7.22
N LEU A 92 8.67 2.55 -8.21
CA LEU A 92 7.89 1.33 -8.31
C LEU A 92 8.70 0.28 -9.09
N PRO A 93 8.56 -1.02 -8.80
CA PRO A 93 9.13 -2.05 -9.66
C PRO A 93 8.37 -1.95 -10.99
N GLY A 94 9.07 -2.10 -12.12
CA GLY A 94 8.44 -2.04 -13.44
C GLY A 94 7.23 -2.99 -13.50
N VAL A 95 6.06 -2.41 -13.79
CA VAL A 95 4.76 -3.08 -13.98
C VAL A 95 4.18 -3.73 -12.72
N MET A 96 3.31 -2.98 -12.02
CA MET A 96 2.41 -3.49 -10.97
C MET A 96 1.20 -4.24 -11.58
N GLU A 97 1.43 -5.14 -12.53
CA GLU A 97 0.40 -6.05 -13.01
C GLU A 97 0.39 -7.28 -12.10
N GLY A 98 -0.51 -7.24 -11.11
CA GLY A 98 -1.02 -8.47 -10.54
C GLY A 98 -1.77 -9.21 -11.64
N ALA A 99 -1.31 -10.42 -11.94
CA ALA A 99 -1.92 -11.34 -12.89
C ALA A 99 -3.43 -11.54 -12.62
N ALA A 100 -4.14 -11.77 -13.73
CA ALA A 100 -5.58 -12.00 -13.88
C ALA A 100 -6.21 -12.98 -12.87
#